data_AF-A0A9C9Q4M9-F1
#
_entry.id   AF-A0A9C9Q4M9-F1
#
_cell.length_a   1.000
_cell.length_b   1.000
_cell.length_c   1.000
_cell.angle_alpha   90.00
_cell.angle_beta   90.00
_cell.angle_gamma   90.00
#
_symmetry.space_group_name_H-M   'P 1'
#
loop_
_entity.id
_entity.type
_entity.pdbx_description
1 polymer ?
#
loop_
_entity_poly.entity_id
_entity_poly.type
_entity_poly.pdbx_seq_one_letter_code
_entity_poly.pdbx_strand_id
1 'polypeptide(L)'
;MPDLPTVKPGTMQHLKTFPAKPVHNESIGYPGELVEDWQNKAVKRLGELVDGSQALRVFLDTCVKCGACTDKCHYFLGTEDPLNMPVARQDLLRSVYRRYFTFAGKHFPKLVDAKDFDKPMLDDWYNYFHQCSQCRRCSVFCPYGIDTAEISMAAREIMDSIGVGQKYCNEILGKVHKIGNNLGLPEPALVDTLEGLEE
;
A
#
# COMPACT_ATOMS: atom_id res chain seq x y z
N MET A 1 4.40 27.48 -10.48
CA MET A 1 3.97 26.23 -9.80
C MET A 1 3.30 26.65 -8.51
N PRO A 2 2.25 25.97 -8.02
CA PRO A 2 1.79 26.21 -6.66
C PRO A 2 2.96 26.03 -5.69
N ASP A 3 3.02 26.85 -4.65
CA ASP A 3 4.06 26.77 -3.63
C ASP A 3 3.94 25.41 -2.92
N LEU A 4 4.93 24.54 -3.13
CA LEU A 4 5.01 23.29 -2.40
C LEU A 4 5.34 23.60 -0.94
N PRO A 5 4.67 22.93 0.03
CA PRO A 5 5.00 23.10 1.42
C PRO A 5 6.44 22.65 1.70
N THR A 6 7.09 23.28 2.67
CA THR A 6 8.42 22.87 3.14
C THR A 6 8.35 21.46 3.71
N VAL A 7 9.20 20.58 3.20
CA VAL A 7 9.21 19.17 3.56
C VAL A 7 9.65 18.97 5.01
N LYS A 8 8.92 18.14 5.76
CA LYS A 8 9.23 17.74 7.14
C LYS A 8 9.41 16.22 7.23
N PRO A 9 10.63 15.71 7.02
CA PRO A 9 10.91 14.28 7.08
C PRO A 9 10.56 13.67 8.44
N GLY A 10 9.85 12.53 8.43
CA GLY A 10 9.56 11.75 9.63
C GLY A 10 8.35 12.21 10.43
N THR A 11 7.62 13.24 9.97
CA THR A 11 6.38 13.71 10.62
C THR A 11 5.39 12.57 10.84
N MET A 12 5.32 11.60 9.93
CA MET A 12 4.35 10.49 10.03
C MET A 12 4.99 9.15 10.41
N GLN A 13 6.30 9.11 10.70
CA GLN A 13 7.02 7.86 10.99
C GLN A 13 6.50 7.14 12.25
N HIS A 14 5.99 7.90 13.22
CA HIS A 14 5.46 7.38 14.48
C HIS A 14 3.99 6.91 14.38
N LEU A 15 3.26 7.31 13.33
CA LEU A 15 1.84 7.00 13.19
C LEU A 15 1.65 5.70 12.41
N LYS A 16 1.20 4.66 13.11
CA LYS A 16 0.89 3.35 12.52
C LYS A 16 -0.59 3.03 12.70
N THR A 17 -1.21 2.47 11.66
CA THR A 17 -2.56 1.91 11.78
C THR A 17 -2.54 0.60 12.57
N PHE A 18 -3.66 0.22 13.18
CA PHE A 18 -3.74 -1.00 13.98
C PHE A 18 -3.47 -2.25 13.13
N PRO A 19 -2.51 -3.11 13.52
CA PRO A 19 -2.26 -4.38 12.84
C PRO A 19 -3.43 -5.34 13.04
N ALA A 20 -3.67 -6.16 12.03
CA ALA A 20 -4.64 -7.23 12.11
C ALA A 20 -4.20 -8.24 13.18
N LYS A 21 -5.16 -8.66 14.03
CA LYS A 21 -4.97 -9.81 14.92
C LYS A 21 -4.94 -11.10 14.08
N PRO A 22 -4.28 -12.18 14.55
CA PRO A 22 -4.21 -13.45 13.83
C PRO A 22 -5.56 -13.94 13.29
N VAL A 23 -6.60 -13.90 14.14
CA VAL A 23 -7.96 -14.27 13.78
C VAL A 23 -8.54 -13.52 12.57
N HIS A 24 -8.16 -12.25 12.36
CA HIS A 24 -8.64 -11.46 11.23
C HIS A 24 -7.95 -11.90 9.92
N ASN A 25 -6.64 -12.13 9.95
CA ASN A 25 -5.90 -12.60 8.77
C ASN A 25 -6.30 -14.03 8.38
N GLU A 26 -6.34 -14.94 9.36
CA GLU A 26 -6.67 -16.35 9.14
C GLU A 26 -8.08 -16.53 8.58
N SER A 27 -9.03 -15.67 8.99
CA SER A 27 -10.41 -15.71 8.51
C SER A 27 -10.55 -15.46 7.00
N ILE A 28 -9.54 -14.87 6.37
CA ILE A 28 -9.49 -14.55 4.95
C ILE A 28 -8.35 -15.27 4.22
N GLY A 29 -7.76 -16.29 4.85
CA GLY A 29 -6.74 -17.15 4.23
C GLY A 29 -5.32 -16.59 4.25
N TYR A 30 -5.05 -15.51 4.98
CA TYR A 30 -3.69 -15.00 5.19
C TYR A 30 -3.06 -15.55 6.48
N PRO A 31 -1.71 -15.56 6.59
CA PRO A 31 -1.04 -15.96 7.83
C PRO A 31 -1.43 -15.07 9.02
N GLY A 32 -1.62 -15.66 10.20
CA GLY A 32 -1.97 -14.94 11.41
C GLY A 32 -0.89 -13.99 11.92
N GLU A 33 0.37 -14.35 11.71
CA GLU A 33 1.56 -13.61 12.14
C GLU A 33 2.60 -13.55 11.02
N LEU A 34 3.64 -12.72 11.22
CA LEU A 34 4.76 -12.61 10.27
C LEU A 34 5.42 -13.98 10.07
N VAL A 35 5.35 -14.49 8.84
CA VAL A 35 5.85 -15.82 8.50
C VAL A 35 7.39 -15.90 8.57
N GLU A 36 7.91 -17.10 8.83
CA GLU A 36 9.33 -17.37 8.61
C GLU A 36 9.69 -17.14 7.13
N ASP A 37 10.92 -16.70 6.88
CA ASP A 37 11.43 -16.38 5.53
C ASP A 37 10.52 -15.38 4.78
N TRP A 38 9.90 -14.45 5.53
CA TRP A 38 8.97 -13.47 4.96
C TRP A 38 9.57 -12.64 3.84
N GLN A 39 10.88 -12.35 3.87
CA GLN A 39 11.54 -11.54 2.84
C GLN A 39 11.43 -12.21 1.46
N ASN A 40 11.84 -13.48 1.37
CA ASN A 40 11.77 -14.23 0.13
C ASN A 40 10.32 -14.46 -0.30
N LYS A 41 9.41 -14.74 0.64
CA LYS A 41 7.97 -14.90 0.34
C LYS A 41 7.35 -13.59 -0.19
N ALA A 42 7.70 -12.44 0.38
CA ALA A 42 7.21 -11.15 -0.05
C ALA A 42 7.78 -10.74 -1.42
N VAL A 43 9.09 -10.96 -1.64
CA VAL A 43 9.72 -10.75 -2.95
C VAL A 43 9.13 -11.68 -4.00
N LYS A 44 8.88 -12.95 -3.66
CA LYS A 44 8.18 -13.88 -4.55
C LYS A 44 6.78 -13.37 -4.90
N ARG A 45 6.01 -12.91 -3.91
CA ARG A 45 4.66 -12.35 -4.16
C ARG A 45 4.71 -11.11 -5.05
N LEU A 46 5.69 -10.23 -4.85
CA LEU A 46 5.92 -9.09 -5.74
C LEU A 46 6.18 -9.54 -7.19
N GLY A 47 6.98 -10.59 -7.39
CA GLY A 47 7.21 -11.19 -8.71
C GLY A 47 5.93 -11.69 -9.36
N GLU A 48 5.12 -12.46 -8.63
CA GLU A 48 3.83 -12.97 -9.10
C GLU A 48 2.87 -11.85 -9.52
N LEU A 49 2.81 -10.75 -8.75
CA LEU A 49 1.97 -9.60 -9.08
C LEU A 49 2.44 -8.85 -10.33
N VAL A 50 3.75 -8.66 -10.48
CA VAL A 50 4.33 -7.97 -11.63
C VAL A 50 4.20 -8.81 -12.90
N ASP A 51 4.38 -10.13 -12.81
CA ASP A 51 4.21 -11.04 -13.93
C ASP A 51 2.73 -11.17 -14.34
N GLY A 52 1.82 -11.11 -13.37
CA GLY A 52 0.38 -11.15 -13.60
C GLY A 52 -0.25 -9.84 -14.08
N SER A 53 0.43 -8.70 -13.96
CA SER A 53 -0.08 -7.38 -14.34
C SER A 53 0.92 -6.56 -15.13
N GLN A 54 0.69 -6.47 -16.45
CA GLN A 54 1.48 -5.59 -17.32
C GLN A 54 1.42 -4.12 -16.87
N ALA A 55 0.26 -3.67 -16.40
CA ALA A 55 0.07 -2.30 -15.90
C ALA A 55 0.98 -2.04 -14.70
N LEU A 56 0.97 -2.93 -13.69
CA LEU A 56 1.84 -2.80 -12.52
C LEU A 56 3.31 -2.75 -12.91
N ARG A 57 3.77 -3.66 -13.79
CA ARG A 57 5.15 -3.66 -14.29
C ARG A 57 5.53 -2.32 -14.92
N VAL A 58 4.72 -1.83 -15.85
CA VAL A 58 4.93 -0.55 -16.53
C VAL A 58 4.95 0.62 -15.53
N PHE A 59 4.07 0.62 -14.53
CA PHE A 59 4.03 1.66 -13.49
C PHE A 59 5.27 1.69 -12.59
N LEU A 60 5.93 0.55 -12.41
CA LEU A 60 7.20 0.44 -11.67
C LEU A 60 8.39 0.89 -12.51
N ASP A 61 8.39 0.57 -13.81
CA ASP A 61 9.51 0.86 -14.72
C ASP A 61 9.55 2.31 -15.23
N THR A 62 8.39 2.96 -15.41
CA THR A 62 8.30 4.22 -16.18
C THR A 62 8.43 5.49 -15.34
N CYS A 63 8.45 5.40 -14.01
CA CYS A 63 8.50 6.60 -13.17
C CYS A 63 9.86 7.31 -13.26
N VAL A 64 9.88 8.51 -13.84
CA VAL A 64 11.09 9.35 -13.95
C VAL A 64 11.30 10.29 -12.76
N LYS A 65 10.57 10.11 -11.67
CA LYS A 65 10.62 10.95 -10.46
C LYS A 65 10.41 12.46 -10.70
N CYS A 66 9.56 12.84 -11.66
CA CYS A 66 9.28 14.24 -12.00
C CYS A 66 8.52 15.05 -10.93
N GLY A 67 7.87 14.40 -9.97
CA GLY A 67 7.16 15.08 -8.88
C GLY A 67 5.80 15.68 -9.25
N ALA A 68 5.29 15.50 -10.49
CA ALA A 68 4.00 16.06 -10.93
C ALA A 68 2.79 15.61 -10.06
N CYS A 69 2.91 14.50 -9.34
CA CYS A 69 1.89 13.99 -8.42
C CYS A 69 2.00 14.55 -6.99
N THR A 70 3.07 15.27 -6.65
CA THR A 70 3.42 15.64 -5.27
C THR A 70 2.36 16.53 -4.62
N ASP A 71 2.08 17.69 -5.20
CA ASP A 71 1.09 18.66 -4.71
C ASP A 71 -0.38 18.19 -4.86
N LYS A 72 -0.59 17.00 -5.42
CA LYS A 72 -1.92 16.44 -5.63
C LYS A 72 -2.36 15.53 -4.50
N CYS A 73 -1.43 15.05 -3.68
CA CYS A 73 -1.76 14.16 -2.57
C CYS A 73 -2.19 14.96 -1.34
N HIS A 74 -3.45 14.77 -0.89
CA HIS A 74 -3.96 15.39 0.34
C HIS A 74 -3.14 15.02 1.59
N TYR A 75 -2.59 13.80 1.62
CA TYR A 75 -1.73 13.37 2.74
C TYR A 75 -0.40 14.09 2.74
N PHE A 76 0.25 14.26 1.59
CA PHE A 76 1.47 15.07 1.53
C PHE A 76 1.17 16.52 1.93
N LEU A 77 0.11 17.12 1.41
CA LEU A 77 -0.26 18.50 1.76
C LEU A 77 -0.60 18.68 3.24
N GLY A 78 -1.21 17.67 3.87
CA GLY A 78 -1.59 17.73 5.29
C GLY A 78 -0.46 17.40 6.25
N THR A 79 0.53 16.60 5.84
CA THR A 79 1.59 16.13 6.74
C THR A 79 2.97 16.68 6.44
N GLU A 80 3.18 17.20 5.22
CA GLU A 80 4.46 17.70 4.70
C GLU A 80 5.57 16.63 4.70
N ASP A 81 5.21 15.37 4.93
CA ASP A 81 6.13 14.25 5.01
C ASP A 81 6.51 13.78 3.60
N PRO A 82 7.80 13.72 3.23
CA PRO A 82 8.22 13.33 1.90
C PRO A 82 7.73 11.94 1.51
N LEU A 83 7.62 10.99 2.44
CA LEU A 83 7.14 9.64 2.15
C LEU A 83 5.61 9.57 1.94
N ASN A 84 4.91 10.69 2.12
CA ASN A 84 3.53 10.86 1.65
C ASN A 84 3.40 11.47 0.25
N MET A 85 4.49 12.01 -0.33
CA MET A 85 4.49 12.35 -1.74
C MET A 85 4.30 11.06 -2.55
N PRO A 86 3.37 10.99 -3.54
CA PRO A 86 3.14 9.73 -4.26
C PRO A 86 4.39 9.22 -4.97
N VAL A 87 5.23 10.11 -5.51
CA VAL A 87 6.50 9.74 -6.15
C VAL A 87 7.43 9.00 -5.18
N ALA A 88 7.59 9.50 -3.96
CA ALA A 88 8.50 8.94 -2.96
C ALA A 88 7.91 7.71 -2.27
N ARG A 89 6.60 7.73 -1.93
CA ARG A 89 5.90 6.58 -1.36
C ARG A 89 6.02 5.35 -2.24
N GLN A 90 5.71 5.50 -3.53
CA GLN A 90 5.81 4.37 -4.46
C GLN A 90 7.26 3.96 -4.71
N ASP A 91 8.24 4.84 -4.48
CA ASP A 91 9.65 4.49 -4.60
C ASP A 91 10.13 3.53 -3.51
N LEU A 92 9.43 3.44 -2.36
CA LEU A 92 9.65 2.38 -1.37
C LEU A 92 9.52 1.00 -2.03
N LEU A 93 8.42 0.76 -2.76
CA LEU A 93 8.22 -0.49 -3.49
C LEU A 93 9.13 -0.58 -4.72
N ARG A 94 9.28 0.50 -5.49
CA ARG A 94 10.15 0.46 -6.68
C ARG A 94 11.62 0.17 -6.34
N SER A 95 12.12 0.62 -5.19
CA SER A 95 13.50 0.34 -4.77
C SER A 95 13.75 -1.15 -4.53
N VAL A 96 12.77 -1.84 -3.93
CA VAL A 96 12.76 -3.30 -3.77
C VAL A 96 12.58 -3.97 -5.13
N TYR A 97 11.64 -3.51 -5.96
CA TYR A 97 11.44 -4.05 -7.31
C TYR A 97 12.74 -3.99 -8.14
N ARG A 98 13.42 -2.82 -8.17
CA ARG A 98 14.70 -2.65 -8.85
C ARG A 98 15.73 -3.66 -8.33
N ARG A 99 15.83 -3.82 -7.01
CA ARG A 99 16.80 -4.72 -6.36
C ARG A 99 16.69 -6.16 -6.83
N TYR A 100 15.46 -6.69 -6.95
CA TYR A 100 15.25 -8.12 -7.19
C TYR A 100 14.85 -8.47 -8.64
N PHE A 101 14.37 -7.52 -9.43
CA PHE A 101 13.79 -7.81 -10.76
C PHE A 101 14.50 -7.12 -11.93
N THR A 102 15.36 -6.13 -11.69
CA THR A 102 16.10 -5.46 -12.77
C THR A 102 17.57 -5.87 -12.80
N PHE A 103 18.15 -5.94 -14.00
CA PHE A 103 19.58 -6.23 -14.15
C PHE A 103 20.46 -5.22 -13.40
N ALA A 104 20.18 -3.92 -13.58
CA ALA A 104 20.93 -2.85 -12.94
C ALA A 104 20.82 -2.88 -11.41
N GLY A 105 19.64 -3.14 -10.84
CA GLY A 105 19.50 -3.22 -9.38
C GLY A 105 20.11 -4.46 -8.75
N LYS A 106 20.25 -5.57 -9.50
CA LYS A 106 20.96 -6.78 -9.04
C LYS A 106 22.47 -6.56 -8.93
N HIS A 107 23.07 -5.96 -9.97
CA HIS A 107 24.52 -5.85 -10.09
C HIS A 107 25.10 -4.50 -9.65
N PHE A 108 24.33 -3.43 -9.76
CA PHE A 108 24.75 -2.05 -9.46
C PHE A 108 23.72 -1.31 -8.60
N PRO A 109 23.35 -1.85 -7.41
CA PRO A 109 22.21 -1.35 -6.63
C PRO A 109 22.31 0.13 -6.26
N LYS A 110 23.52 0.63 -5.98
CA LYS A 110 23.76 2.04 -5.63
C LYS A 110 23.48 3.00 -6.80
N LEU A 111 23.62 2.57 -8.05
CA LEU A 111 23.41 3.41 -9.23
C LEU A 111 21.93 3.75 -9.44
N VAL A 112 21.05 2.82 -9.08
CA VAL A 112 19.60 2.93 -9.34
C VAL A 112 18.78 3.03 -8.05
N ASP A 113 19.42 3.33 -6.91
CA ASP A 113 18.76 3.39 -5.59
C ASP A 113 17.89 2.15 -5.34
N ALA A 114 18.47 0.97 -5.58
CA ALA A 114 17.85 -0.31 -5.28
C ALA A 114 18.20 -0.74 -3.85
N LYS A 115 17.19 -1.19 -3.09
CA LYS A 115 17.30 -1.49 -1.66
C LYS A 115 16.80 -2.90 -1.38
N ASP A 116 17.46 -3.58 -0.45
CA ASP A 116 16.99 -4.87 0.05
C ASP A 116 15.67 -4.71 0.81
N PHE A 117 14.84 -5.75 0.82
CA PHE A 117 13.58 -5.70 1.56
C PHE A 117 13.80 -6.12 3.02
N ASP A 118 14.37 -5.23 3.82
CA ASP A 118 14.65 -5.44 5.24
C ASP A 118 13.48 -5.04 6.15
N LYS A 119 13.60 -5.32 7.45
CA LYS A 119 12.54 -5.01 8.42
C LYS A 119 12.22 -3.51 8.51
N PRO A 120 13.21 -2.58 8.53
CA PRO A 120 12.94 -1.15 8.40
C PRO A 120 12.11 -0.78 7.16
N MET A 121 12.44 -1.33 5.99
CA MET A 121 11.67 -1.11 4.76
C MET A 121 10.24 -1.64 4.90
N LEU A 122 10.03 -2.82 5.50
CA LEU A 122 8.70 -3.36 5.78
C LEU A 122 7.90 -2.46 6.74
N ASP A 123 8.55 -1.92 7.76
CA ASP A 123 7.91 -0.99 8.69
C ASP A 123 7.50 0.32 7.98
N ASP A 124 8.34 0.85 7.10
CA ASP A 124 8.01 2.01 6.26
C ASP A 124 6.87 1.69 5.28
N TRP A 125 6.88 0.52 4.65
CA TRP A 125 5.79 0.07 3.79
C TRP A 125 4.48 0.06 4.56
N TYR A 126 4.45 -0.55 5.74
CA TYR A 126 3.26 -0.61 6.57
C TYR A 126 2.78 0.80 6.95
N ASN A 127 3.67 1.67 7.40
CA ASN A 127 3.28 3.03 7.82
C ASN A 127 2.74 3.85 6.64
N TYR A 128 3.46 3.90 5.52
CA TYR A 128 3.18 4.86 4.45
C TYR A 128 2.21 4.33 3.40
N PHE A 129 2.21 3.02 3.09
CA PHE A 129 1.20 2.49 2.17
C PHE A 129 -0.19 2.48 2.80
N HIS A 130 -0.34 2.33 4.12
CA HIS A 130 -1.64 2.46 4.79
C HIS A 130 -2.10 3.90 5.01
N GLN A 131 -1.24 4.91 4.79
CA GLN A 131 -1.66 6.32 4.72
C GLN A 131 -2.25 6.72 3.36
N CYS A 132 -2.09 5.90 2.32
CA CYS A 132 -2.69 6.18 1.01
C CYS A 132 -4.20 5.93 1.03
N SER A 133 -5.05 6.92 0.71
CA SER A 133 -6.50 6.68 0.53
C SER A 133 -6.86 5.95 -0.76
N GLN A 134 -5.88 5.73 -1.65
CA GLN A 134 -6.12 5.18 -3.00
C GLN A 134 -7.11 6.03 -3.82
N CYS A 135 -7.24 7.34 -3.53
CA CYS A 135 -8.13 8.26 -4.25
C CYS A 135 -7.76 8.51 -5.74
N ARG A 136 -6.63 7.96 -6.21
CA ARG A 136 -6.14 8.07 -7.60
C ARG A 136 -5.93 9.49 -8.15
N ARG A 137 -6.03 10.55 -7.35
CA ARG A 137 -5.76 11.91 -7.83
C ARG A 137 -4.36 12.04 -8.46
N CYS A 138 -3.37 11.40 -7.86
CA CYS A 138 -2.00 11.30 -8.37
C CYS A 138 -1.87 10.65 -9.76
N SER A 139 -2.76 9.72 -10.15
CA SER A 139 -2.71 9.08 -11.46
C SER A 139 -3.19 10.04 -12.56
N VAL A 140 -4.23 10.82 -12.27
CA VAL A 140 -4.77 11.85 -13.18
C VAL A 140 -3.73 12.88 -13.59
N PHE A 141 -2.79 13.22 -12.70
CA PHE A 141 -1.75 14.22 -12.96
C PHE A 141 -0.40 13.62 -13.35
N CYS A 142 -0.26 12.30 -13.41
CA CYS A 142 0.99 11.68 -13.85
C CYS A 142 1.11 11.80 -15.38
N PRO A 143 2.14 12.47 -15.93
CA PRO A 143 2.29 12.58 -17.39
C PRO A 143 2.63 11.23 -18.06
N TYR A 144 3.02 10.23 -17.27
CA TYR A 144 3.29 8.86 -17.72
C TYR A 144 2.09 7.91 -17.48
N GLY A 145 0.97 8.42 -16.95
CA GLY A 145 -0.24 7.61 -16.70
C GLY A 145 -0.10 6.58 -15.57
N ILE A 146 0.85 6.76 -14.66
CA ILE A 146 1.13 5.80 -13.58
C ILE A 146 0.01 5.84 -12.53
N ASP A 147 -0.71 4.73 -12.36
CA ASP A 147 -1.62 4.57 -11.23
C ASP A 147 -0.88 4.16 -9.95
N THR A 148 -0.52 5.15 -9.16
CA THR A 148 0.13 4.90 -7.87
C THR A 148 -0.78 4.23 -6.83
N ALA A 149 -2.11 4.26 -7.00
CA ALA A 149 -3.01 3.54 -6.12
C ALA A 149 -2.88 2.03 -6.32
N GLU A 150 -2.65 1.55 -7.55
CA GLU A 150 -2.37 0.15 -7.84
C GLU A 150 -1.08 -0.33 -7.20
N ILE A 151 -0.02 0.48 -7.24
CA ILE A 151 1.23 0.16 -6.55
C ILE A 151 0.99 0.06 -5.03
N SER A 152 0.16 0.94 -4.46
CA SER A 152 -0.21 0.85 -3.03
C SER A 152 -1.10 -0.36 -2.71
N MET A 153 -1.98 -0.79 -3.63
CA MET A 153 -2.74 -2.05 -3.47
C MET A 153 -1.79 -3.25 -3.47
N ALA A 154 -0.86 -3.32 -4.43
CA ALA A 154 0.13 -4.38 -4.51
C ALA A 154 1.00 -4.43 -3.24
N ALA A 155 1.46 -3.29 -2.72
CA ALA A 155 2.25 -3.24 -1.49
C ALA A 155 1.48 -3.81 -0.28
N ARG A 156 0.20 -3.46 -0.14
CA ARG A 156 -0.65 -3.97 0.95
C ARG A 156 -0.89 -5.46 0.82
N GLU A 157 -1.18 -5.93 -0.39
CA GLU A 157 -1.37 -7.35 -0.67
C GLU A 157 -0.12 -8.18 -0.40
N ILE A 158 1.06 -7.67 -0.76
CA ILE A 158 2.34 -8.30 -0.41
C ILE A 158 2.49 -8.43 1.11
N MET A 159 2.18 -7.37 1.86
CA MET A 159 2.23 -7.39 3.32
C MET A 159 1.20 -8.36 3.93
N ASP A 160 -0.04 -8.37 3.44
CA ASP A 160 -1.07 -9.33 3.86
C ASP A 160 -0.60 -10.79 3.62
N SER A 161 0.02 -11.08 2.47
CA SER A 161 0.50 -12.43 2.12
C SER A 161 1.56 -13.00 3.06
N ILE A 162 2.27 -12.14 3.79
CA ILE A 162 3.29 -12.53 4.78
C ILE A 162 2.81 -12.38 6.22
N GLY A 163 1.52 -12.12 6.43
CA GLY A 163 0.90 -11.99 7.76
C GLY A 163 0.99 -10.59 8.38
N VAL A 164 1.31 -9.57 7.59
CA VAL A 164 1.37 -8.16 8.02
C VAL A 164 0.17 -7.40 7.48
N GLY A 165 -1.00 -7.80 7.96
CA GLY A 165 -2.27 -7.21 7.53
C GLY A 165 -2.75 -6.03 8.36
N GLN A 166 -3.67 -5.25 7.79
CA GLN A 166 -4.28 -4.11 8.47
C GLN A 166 -5.60 -4.49 9.12
N LYS A 167 -5.81 -4.12 10.40
CA LYS A 167 -7.01 -4.50 11.15
C LYS A 167 -8.31 -4.16 10.43
N TYR A 168 -8.46 -2.90 10.01
CA TYR A 168 -9.75 -2.41 9.51
C TYR A 168 -10.22 -3.18 8.28
N CYS A 169 -9.37 -3.29 7.25
CA CYS A 169 -9.69 -4.07 6.05
C CYS A 169 -9.92 -5.54 6.36
N ASN A 170 -9.01 -6.20 7.08
CA ASN A 170 -9.04 -7.65 7.22
C ASN A 170 -10.18 -8.11 8.15
N GLU A 171 -10.52 -7.32 9.17
CA GLU A 171 -11.70 -7.56 10.01
C GLU A 171 -13.01 -7.44 9.20
N ILE A 172 -13.10 -6.41 8.33
CA ILE A 172 -14.28 -6.18 7.50
C ILE A 172 -14.47 -7.30 6.47
N LEU A 173 -13.40 -7.75 5.82
CA LEU A 173 -13.48 -8.84 4.84
C LEU A 173 -14.01 -10.12 5.48
N GLY A 174 -13.57 -10.47 6.69
CA GLY A 174 -14.13 -11.59 7.45
C GLY A 174 -15.64 -11.45 7.72
N LYS A 175 -16.11 -10.22 8.02
CA LYS A 175 -17.55 -9.94 8.20
C LYS A 175 -18.33 -10.09 6.89
N VAL A 176 -17.78 -9.62 5.77
CA VAL A 176 -18.41 -9.78 4.44
C VAL A 176 -18.59 -11.25 4.11
N HIS A 177 -17.58 -12.10 4.32
CA HIS A 177 -17.69 -13.53 4.03
C HIS A 177 -18.66 -14.27 4.96
N LYS A 178 -18.75 -13.86 6.23
CA LYS A 178 -19.60 -14.53 7.23
C LYS A 178 -21.05 -14.05 7.25
N ILE A 179 -21.25 -12.74 7.13
CA ILE A 179 -22.55 -12.06 7.35
C ILE A 179 -23.11 -11.52 6.03
N GLY A 180 -22.27 -11.22 5.04
CA GLY A 180 -22.69 -10.68 3.75
C GLY A 180 -22.63 -9.16 3.63
N ASN A 181 -22.16 -8.44 4.67
CA ASN A 181 -21.97 -6.98 4.61
C ASN A 181 -20.74 -6.51 5.40
N ASN A 182 -20.24 -5.32 5.08
CA ASN A 182 -19.01 -4.75 5.62
C ASN A 182 -19.13 -4.28 7.07
N LEU A 183 -20.34 -3.91 7.50
CA LEU A 183 -20.61 -3.45 8.85
C LEU A 183 -20.74 -4.62 9.85
N GLY A 184 -21.02 -5.82 9.34
CA GLY A 184 -21.36 -7.00 10.13
C GLY A 184 -22.75 -6.90 10.77
N LEU A 185 -23.68 -6.17 10.12
CA LEU A 185 -25.06 -6.05 10.55
C LEU A 185 -25.80 -7.39 10.36
N PRO A 186 -26.34 -7.99 11.42
CA PRO A 186 -27.26 -9.12 11.29
C PRO A 186 -28.52 -8.71 10.53
N GLU A 187 -29.16 -9.66 9.85
CA GLU A 187 -30.38 -9.42 9.09
C GLU A 187 -31.47 -8.68 9.88
N PRO A 188 -31.81 -9.03 11.14
CA PRO A 188 -32.81 -8.29 11.90
C PRO A 188 -32.47 -6.81 12.12
N ALA A 189 -31.18 -6.48 12.32
CA ALA A 189 -30.74 -5.10 12.50
C ALA A 189 -30.79 -4.31 11.19
N LEU A 190 -30.57 -4.98 10.05
CA LEU A 190 -30.71 -4.35 8.74
C LEU A 190 -32.18 -4.04 8.43
N VAL A 191 -33.09 -4.97 8.72
CA VAL A 191 -34.54 -4.78 8.55
C VAL A 191 -35.02 -3.59 9.39
N ASP A 192 -34.69 -3.56 10.68
CA ASP A 192 -35.04 -2.46 11.59
C ASP A 192 -34.50 -1.11 11.12
N THR A 193 -33.27 -1.07 10.60
CA THR A 193 -32.68 0.16 10.03
C THR A 193 -33.45 0.65 8.80
N LEU A 194 -33.95 -0.26 7.95
CA LEU A 194 -34.72 0.10 6.76
C LEU A 194 -36.12 0.57 7.14
N GLU A 195 -36.81 -0.12 8.05
CA GLU A 195 -38.12 0.28 8.57
C GLU A 195 -38.06 1.68 9.20
N GLY A 196 -37.04 1.97 10.01
CA GLY A 196 -36.85 3.28 10.61
C GLY A 196 -36.47 4.41 9.64
N LEU A 197 -36.02 4.11 8.42
CA LEU A 197 -35.77 5.11 7.36
C LEU A 197 -37.01 5.41 6.51
N GLU A 198 -38.04 4.56 6.57
CA GLU A 198 -39.30 4.72 5.85
C GLU A 198 -40.31 5.61 6.59
N GLU A 199 -40.09 5.86 7.89
CA GLU A 199 -40.84 6.81 8.73
C GLU A 199 -40.37 8.27 8.57
#